data_AF-A0A401KTH3-F1
#
_entry.id   AF-A0A401KTH3-F1
#
_cell.length_a   1.000
_cell.length_b   1.000
_cell.length_c   1.000
_cell.angle_alpha   90.00
_cell.angle_beta   90.00
_cell.angle_gamma   90.00
#
_symmetry.space_group_name_H-M   'P 1'
#
loop_
_entity.id
_entity.type
_entity.pdbx_description
1 polymer ?
#
loop_
_entity_poly.entity_id
_entity_poly.type
_entity_poly.pdbx_seq_one_letter_code
_entity_poly.pdbx_strand_id
1 'polypeptide(L)'
;MIGPPVHARCTKQVQILDQEVSMPRRIARIASPAIQYQLGSESHTPGAMQLSRQGKSRIDDNGPYLLATQNTSINTKQEDPTTNHTYSPPLDSIFLLLPILLLPTIFLLHRIHKDYQAFLALGPGGTPSTPTGYLRICLLRLFTIRDPFEPPSLPLTLLPKTGLLNTSSLPQRHGPRPTVAGIAPQRQMTQKANPAMYETLSHEIQHLVSQNPEALYEGTSCFEKHSTGMFCSSTDTPTSTQQQGGGTLKDRDISSLMMSRNQQWRHRRTCNGEVCHAHPSDGSLHLTLHPADVKVVIERGWGQRHPLTRESWWWCYLRTVPTGFVMIYAPRNQEELECVLKIIRAAAWWVSGEELVQQKTQKREGGIVRRQVVEGCR
;
A
#
# COMPACT_ATOMS: atom_id res chain seq x y z
N MET A 1 -17.66 -50.66 -43.04
CA MET A 1 -18.58 -49.83 -42.24
C MET A 1 -18.15 -49.89 -40.77
N ILE A 2 -17.27 -49.01 -40.33
CA ILE A 2 -16.97 -48.77 -38.91
C ILE A 2 -16.62 -47.28 -38.81
N GLY A 3 -17.50 -46.49 -38.18
CA GLY A 3 -17.30 -45.05 -37.96
C GLY A 3 -16.53 -44.76 -36.66
N PRO A 4 -15.97 -43.55 -36.49
CA PRO A 4 -15.23 -43.18 -35.29
C PRO A 4 -16.16 -42.73 -34.14
N PRO A 5 -15.68 -42.77 -32.88
CA PRO A 5 -16.50 -42.52 -31.69
C PRO A 5 -16.71 -41.03 -31.41
N VAL A 6 -17.84 -40.77 -30.75
CA VAL A 6 -18.41 -39.47 -30.40
C VAL A 6 -17.69 -38.86 -29.19
N HIS A 7 -17.19 -37.63 -29.31
CA HIS A 7 -16.72 -36.83 -28.18
C HIS A 7 -17.91 -36.20 -27.43
N ALA A 8 -18.05 -36.53 -26.14
CA ALA A 8 -19.03 -35.94 -25.23
C ALA A 8 -18.69 -34.47 -24.90
N ARG A 9 -19.64 -33.57 -25.12
CA ARG A 9 -19.62 -32.19 -24.63
C ARG A 9 -19.93 -32.18 -23.13
N CYS A 10 -19.03 -31.64 -22.32
CA CYS A 10 -19.30 -31.30 -20.94
C CYS A 10 -19.79 -29.84 -20.87
N THR A 11 -21.09 -29.64 -20.80
CA THR A 11 -21.71 -28.35 -20.46
C THR A 11 -21.88 -28.30 -18.95
N LYS A 12 -21.05 -27.54 -18.23
CA LYS A 12 -21.31 -27.18 -16.83
C LYS A 12 -22.08 -25.87 -16.79
N GLN A 13 -23.35 -26.00 -16.46
CA GLN A 13 -24.30 -24.94 -16.16
C GLN A 13 -23.99 -24.42 -14.74
N VAL A 14 -23.58 -23.17 -14.60
CA VAL A 14 -23.37 -22.53 -13.29
C VAL A 14 -24.71 -21.96 -12.84
N GLN A 15 -25.35 -22.60 -11.86
CA GLN A 15 -26.48 -22.03 -11.13
C GLN A 15 -25.94 -20.97 -10.16
N ILE A 16 -26.35 -19.72 -10.38
CA ILE A 16 -26.17 -18.62 -9.44
C ILE A 16 -27.25 -18.77 -8.37
N LEU A 17 -26.83 -18.99 -7.12
CA LEU A 17 -27.72 -18.95 -5.96
C LEU A 17 -27.77 -17.50 -5.45
N ASP A 18 -28.89 -16.84 -5.68
CA ASP A 18 -29.21 -15.55 -5.07
C ASP A 18 -29.41 -15.75 -3.55
N GLN A 19 -28.50 -15.19 -2.75
CA GLN A 19 -28.75 -14.94 -1.33
C GLN A 19 -28.97 -13.44 -1.13
N GLU A 20 -30.25 -13.05 -1.11
CA GLU A 20 -30.68 -11.76 -0.55
C GLU A 20 -30.34 -11.71 0.94
N VAL A 21 -29.37 -10.87 1.31
CA VAL A 21 -29.18 -10.44 2.70
C VAL A 21 -29.74 -9.03 2.85
N SER A 22 -30.90 -8.97 3.49
CA SER A 22 -31.60 -7.75 3.90
C SER A 22 -30.73 -6.91 4.86
N MET A 23 -30.42 -5.68 4.46
CA MET A 23 -29.72 -4.67 5.26
C MET A 23 -30.70 -3.60 5.77
N PRO A 24 -30.71 -3.27 7.07
CA PRO A 24 -31.54 -2.17 7.58
C PRO A 24 -30.98 -0.80 7.17
N ARG A 25 -31.86 0.05 6.64
CA ARG A 25 -31.60 1.46 6.33
C ARG A 25 -31.44 2.28 7.61
N ARG A 26 -30.23 2.78 7.86
CA ARG A 26 -29.88 4.13 8.35
C ARG A 26 -28.45 4.09 8.91
N ILE A 27 -27.56 4.91 8.37
CA ILE A 27 -26.74 5.88 9.11
C ILE A 27 -26.10 6.84 8.10
N ALA A 28 -26.24 8.11 8.42
CA ALA A 28 -25.88 9.26 7.62
C ALA A 28 -24.36 9.46 7.52
N ARG A 29 -24.00 10.25 6.49
CA ARG A 29 -22.69 10.84 6.22
C ARG A 29 -21.92 11.22 7.49
N ILE A 30 -20.70 10.73 7.64
CA ILE A 30 -19.67 11.38 8.44
C ILE A 30 -18.36 11.32 7.66
N ALA A 31 -17.95 12.47 7.13
CA ALA A 31 -16.61 12.69 6.60
C ALA A 31 -15.60 12.53 7.74
N SER A 32 -14.55 11.73 7.52
CA SER A 32 -13.42 11.63 8.43
C SER A 32 -12.37 12.67 8.05
N PRO A 33 -11.78 13.42 9.00
CA PRO A 33 -10.76 14.40 8.66
C PRO A 33 -9.46 13.69 8.32
N ALA A 34 -8.94 13.98 7.12
CA ALA A 34 -7.56 13.70 6.78
C ALA A 34 -6.65 14.52 7.71
N ILE A 35 -5.68 13.87 8.34
CA ILE A 35 -4.63 14.55 9.10
C ILE A 35 -3.68 15.19 8.08
N GLN A 36 -3.88 16.46 7.78
CA GLN A 36 -2.88 17.31 7.11
C GLN A 36 -1.90 17.82 8.16
N TYR A 37 -0.64 17.41 8.07
CA TYR A 37 0.45 18.13 8.74
C TYR A 37 0.80 19.33 7.87
N GLN A 38 0.45 20.52 8.35
CA GLN A 38 0.79 21.79 7.73
C GLN A 38 2.11 22.26 8.35
N LEU A 39 3.19 22.20 7.57
CA LEU A 39 4.50 22.76 7.93
C LEU A 39 4.41 24.29 7.77
N GLY A 40 4.35 25.00 8.89
CA GLY A 40 4.55 26.45 8.95
C GLY A 40 6.04 26.77 8.92
N SER A 41 6.46 27.53 7.93
CA SER A 41 7.78 28.16 7.83
C SER A 41 7.79 29.42 8.69
N GLU A 42 8.67 29.50 9.69
CA GLU A 42 9.06 30.76 10.31
C GLU A 42 10.58 30.90 10.33
N SER A 43 11.03 31.95 9.66
CA SER A 43 12.39 32.49 9.69
C SER A 43 12.45 33.62 10.71
N HIS A 44 13.33 33.55 11.72
CA HIS A 44 14.27 34.64 12.05
C HIS A 44 15.21 34.31 13.22
N THR A 45 16.31 35.03 13.20
CA THR A 45 17.64 34.93 13.84
C THR A 45 17.71 35.27 15.34
N PRO A 46 18.84 34.94 16.03
CA PRO A 46 18.96 34.99 17.49
C PRO A 46 19.57 36.31 18.01
N GLY A 47 19.16 36.72 19.22
CA GLY A 47 19.74 37.84 19.97
C GLY A 47 19.90 37.47 21.45
N ALA A 48 21.13 37.57 21.96
CA ALA A 48 21.55 37.31 23.33
C ALA A 48 21.46 38.57 24.21
N MET A 49 21.18 38.42 25.52
CA MET A 49 21.63 39.31 26.61
C MET A 49 21.18 38.70 27.96
N GLN A 50 22.07 38.13 28.78
CA GLN A 50 23.01 38.71 29.76
C GLN A 50 22.34 39.33 31.01
N LEU A 51 22.67 38.73 32.16
CA LEU A 51 22.33 39.14 33.53
C LEU A 51 22.88 40.54 33.89
N SER A 52 22.14 41.27 34.73
CA SER A 52 22.71 42.29 35.61
C SER A 52 21.95 42.39 36.93
N ARG A 53 22.72 42.38 38.02
CA ARG A 53 22.39 42.69 39.42
C ARG A 53 22.48 44.19 39.66
N GLN A 54 21.63 44.74 40.52
CA GLN A 54 21.82 45.89 41.45
C GLN A 54 20.44 46.19 42.06
N GLY A 55 20.18 46.63 43.29
CA GLY A 55 20.91 47.10 44.49
C GLY A 55 19.80 47.66 45.41
N LYS A 56 19.63 47.20 46.66
CA LYS A 56 20.11 47.77 47.95
C LYS A 56 19.52 49.14 48.39
N SER A 57 18.75 49.12 49.48
CA SER A 57 18.46 50.18 50.50
C SER A 57 17.57 49.48 51.55
N ARG A 58 17.84 49.30 52.86
CA ARG A 58 18.49 49.98 54.02
C ARG A 58 17.71 51.16 54.60
N ILE A 59 17.27 50.98 55.87
CA ILE A 59 17.41 51.81 57.11
C ILE A 59 16.30 51.36 58.09
N ASP A 60 16.61 50.57 59.14
CA ASP A 60 16.84 50.91 60.58
C ASP A 60 15.47 50.99 61.34
N ASP A 61 15.19 50.55 62.57
CA ASP A 61 15.99 50.56 63.82
C ASP A 61 15.27 49.83 65.00
N ASN A 62 16.05 49.38 66.00
CA ASN A 62 15.78 49.25 67.47
C ASN A 62 14.89 48.15 68.13
N GLY A 63 15.55 47.14 68.74
CA GLY A 63 15.73 47.00 70.21
C GLY A 63 14.70 46.24 71.09
N PRO A 64 15.12 45.60 72.23
CA PRO A 64 14.58 44.31 72.71
C PRO A 64 13.90 44.34 74.10
N TYR A 65 13.11 43.31 74.48
CA TYR A 65 12.85 42.96 75.89
C TYR A 65 12.60 41.45 76.11
N LEU A 66 13.02 41.02 77.30
CA LEU A 66 13.29 39.68 77.84
C LEU A 66 12.07 38.94 78.45
N LEU A 67 12.22 37.60 78.50
CA LEU A 67 11.79 36.63 79.53
C LEU A 67 10.29 36.36 79.79
N ALA A 68 9.89 35.11 79.57
CA ALA A 68 9.48 34.21 80.66
C ALA A 68 9.32 32.76 80.17
N THR A 69 10.17 31.90 80.72
CA THR A 69 10.09 30.43 80.72
C THR A 69 9.02 29.96 81.71
N GLN A 70 8.21 28.97 81.36
CA GLN A 70 7.65 28.02 82.32
C GLN A 70 7.81 26.59 81.82
N ASN A 71 8.66 25.86 82.54
CA ASN A 71 8.77 24.41 82.52
C ASN A 71 7.53 23.79 83.18
N THR A 72 6.98 22.73 82.58
CA THR A 72 6.37 21.67 83.38
C THR A 72 6.71 20.32 82.77
N SER A 73 7.44 19.53 83.54
CA SER A 73 7.92 18.18 83.28
C SER A 73 6.92 17.13 83.76
N ILE A 74 6.56 16.11 82.97
CA ILE A 74 6.09 14.81 83.49
C ILE A 74 6.52 13.63 82.58
N ASN A 75 7.35 12.76 83.16
CA ASN A 75 7.58 11.31 83.00
C ASN A 75 7.68 10.59 81.63
N THR A 76 8.90 10.06 81.44
CA THR A 76 9.27 8.67 81.08
C THR A 76 8.17 7.66 80.69
N LYS A 77 8.34 7.05 79.51
CA LYS A 77 8.42 5.58 79.37
C LYS A 77 9.05 5.20 78.03
N GLN A 78 10.04 4.31 78.12
CA GLN A 78 10.75 3.68 77.03
C GLN A 78 10.09 2.33 76.74
N GLU A 79 9.64 2.12 75.50
CA GLU A 79 9.40 0.80 74.90
C GLU A 79 9.78 0.88 73.41
N ASP A 80 10.58 -0.08 72.96
CA ASP A 80 10.94 -0.45 71.58
C ASP A 80 10.49 -1.92 71.41
N PRO A 81 10.38 -2.55 70.22
CA PRO A 81 10.40 -2.06 68.83
C PRO A 81 9.32 -2.76 67.94
N THR A 82 9.39 -2.54 66.61
CA THR A 82 8.76 -3.33 65.51
C THR A 82 7.28 -3.10 65.17
N THR A 83 7.01 -2.07 64.38
CA THR A 83 5.83 -2.05 63.49
C THR A 83 6.28 -2.05 62.04
N ASN A 84 6.02 -3.16 61.35
CA ASN A 84 6.00 -3.22 59.89
C ASN A 84 4.90 -2.26 59.42
N HIS A 85 5.24 -1.01 59.12
CA HIS A 85 4.34 -0.10 58.43
C HIS A 85 4.17 -0.61 56.99
N THR A 86 3.19 -1.49 56.79
CA THR A 86 2.60 -1.70 55.47
C THR A 86 2.02 -0.37 55.02
N TYR A 87 2.73 0.33 54.13
CA TYR A 87 2.25 1.54 53.47
C TYR A 87 1.04 1.19 52.58
N SER A 88 -0.15 1.20 53.16
CA SER A 88 -1.40 1.23 52.39
C SER A 88 -1.52 2.62 51.77
N PRO A 89 -1.64 2.76 50.44
CA PRO A 89 -1.87 4.07 49.84
C PRO A 89 -3.18 4.64 50.42
N PRO A 90 -3.23 5.92 50.83
CA PRO A 90 -4.46 6.51 51.33
C PRO A 90 -5.51 6.42 50.22
N LEU A 91 -6.74 6.01 50.59
CA LEU A 91 -7.84 5.80 49.65
C LEU A 91 -8.07 7.04 48.75
N ASP A 92 -7.78 8.23 49.27
CA ASP A 92 -7.85 9.51 48.55
C ASP A 92 -6.95 9.57 47.30
N SER A 93 -5.77 8.94 47.33
CA SER A 93 -4.87 8.87 46.17
C SER A 93 -5.44 7.99 45.06
N ILE A 94 -6.21 6.95 45.39
CA ILE A 94 -6.83 6.05 44.41
C ILE A 94 -7.94 6.79 43.66
N PHE A 95 -8.76 7.60 44.36
CA PHE A 95 -9.83 8.37 43.74
C PHE A 95 -9.34 9.45 42.77
N LEU A 96 -8.13 9.99 42.98
CA LEU A 96 -7.52 10.96 42.06
C LEU A 96 -6.78 10.29 40.89
N LEU A 97 -6.12 9.14 41.12
CA LEU A 97 -5.39 8.40 40.07
C LEU A 97 -6.32 7.65 39.12
N LEU A 98 -7.47 7.18 39.61
CA LEU A 98 -8.45 6.43 38.81
C LEU A 98 -8.93 7.21 37.57
N PRO A 99 -9.45 8.45 37.64
CA PRO A 99 -9.89 9.18 36.44
C PRO A 99 -8.74 9.54 35.50
N ILE A 100 -7.53 9.78 36.04
CA ILE A 100 -6.32 10.07 35.26
C ILE A 100 -5.92 8.88 34.39
N LEU A 101 -6.14 7.64 34.85
CA LEU A 101 -5.90 6.43 34.07
C LEU A 101 -7.12 6.02 33.23
N LEU A 102 -8.33 6.19 33.77
CA LEU A 102 -9.58 5.75 33.14
C LEU A 102 -9.92 6.56 31.88
N LEU A 103 -9.79 7.89 31.92
CA LEU A 103 -10.16 8.73 30.77
C LEU A 103 -9.26 8.48 29.54
N PRO A 104 -7.93 8.43 29.65
CA PRO A 104 -7.06 8.09 28.52
C PRO A 104 -7.26 6.65 28.04
N THR A 105 -7.51 5.70 28.95
CA THR A 105 -7.75 4.30 28.55
C THR A 105 -9.06 4.13 27.81
N ILE A 106 -10.15 4.76 28.26
CA ILE A 106 -11.44 4.78 27.53
C ILE A 106 -11.27 5.45 26.17
N PHE A 107 -10.58 6.60 26.11
CA PHE A 107 -10.30 7.29 24.85
C PHE A 107 -9.49 6.42 23.89
N LEU A 108 -8.46 5.73 24.39
CA LEU A 108 -7.66 4.80 23.61
C LEU A 108 -8.49 3.61 23.10
N LEU A 109 -9.30 2.98 23.96
CA LEU A 109 -10.21 1.91 23.56
C LEU A 109 -11.20 2.38 22.50
N HIS A 110 -11.77 3.57 22.64
CA HIS A 110 -12.66 4.16 21.64
C HIS A 110 -11.94 4.37 20.31
N ARG A 111 -10.70 4.87 20.34
CA ARG A 111 -9.88 5.06 19.13
C ARG A 111 -9.54 3.72 18.46
N ILE A 112 -9.14 2.71 19.21
CA ILE A 112 -8.86 1.36 18.70
C ILE A 112 -10.12 0.74 18.12
N HIS A 113 -11.25 0.85 18.81
CA HIS A 113 -12.52 0.34 18.31
C HIS A 113 -12.93 1.02 17.01
N LYS A 114 -12.85 2.36 16.95
CA LYS A 114 -13.17 3.12 15.73
C LYS A 114 -12.25 2.73 14.57
N ASP A 115 -10.95 2.58 14.81
CA ASP A 115 -9.99 2.19 13.78
C ASP A 115 -10.18 0.73 13.34
N TYR A 116 -10.52 -0.18 14.26
CA TYR A 116 -10.89 -1.55 13.93
C TYR A 116 -12.16 -1.60 13.06
N GLN A 117 -13.19 -0.81 13.38
CA GLN A 117 -14.40 -0.70 12.55
C GLN A 117 -14.07 -0.14 11.16
N ALA A 118 -13.15 0.84 11.08
CA ALA A 118 -12.68 1.35 9.79
C ALA A 118 -11.94 0.27 8.98
N PHE A 119 -11.15 -0.58 9.64
CA PHE A 119 -10.51 -1.74 9.01
C PHE A 119 -11.55 -2.75 8.47
N LEU A 120 -12.58 -3.08 9.27
CA LEU A 120 -13.67 -3.95 8.82
C LEU A 120 -14.44 -3.35 7.63
N ALA A 121 -14.65 -2.03 7.62
CA ALA A 121 -15.37 -1.33 6.56
C ALA A 121 -14.64 -1.34 5.20
N LEU A 122 -13.35 -1.68 5.15
CA LEU A 122 -12.62 -1.89 3.90
C LEU A 122 -13.03 -3.20 3.19
N GLY A 123 -13.75 -4.08 3.90
CA GLY A 123 -14.19 -5.38 3.39
C GLY A 123 -13.11 -6.46 3.46
N PRO A 124 -13.34 -7.62 2.82
CA PRO A 124 -12.36 -8.69 2.75
C PRO A 124 -11.14 -8.27 1.91
N GLY A 125 -10.02 -8.96 2.11
CA GLY A 125 -8.77 -8.75 1.39
C GLY A 125 -7.71 -9.78 1.76
N GLY A 126 -6.45 -9.50 1.42
CA GLY A 126 -5.32 -10.38 1.75
C GLY A 126 -5.12 -10.62 3.27
N THR A 127 -5.50 -9.65 4.11
CA THR A 127 -5.53 -9.82 5.57
C THR A 127 -6.95 -10.12 6.04
N PRO A 128 -7.18 -11.19 6.82
CA PRO A 128 -8.50 -11.52 7.33
C PRO A 128 -9.10 -10.40 8.19
N SER A 129 -10.41 -10.15 8.07
CA SER A 129 -11.18 -9.18 8.85
C SER A 129 -11.46 -9.68 10.29
N THR A 130 -10.40 -10.06 11.00
CA THR A 130 -10.42 -10.57 12.38
C THR A 130 -9.56 -9.70 13.30
N PRO A 131 -9.70 -9.79 14.63
CA PRO A 131 -8.82 -9.05 15.56
C PRO A 131 -7.34 -9.35 15.36
N THR A 132 -6.99 -10.60 15.06
CA THR A 132 -5.61 -11.01 14.74
C THR A 132 -5.13 -10.39 13.42
N GLY A 133 -6.00 -10.29 12.42
CA GLY A 133 -5.71 -9.58 11.18
C GLY A 133 -5.49 -8.08 11.43
N TYR A 134 -6.29 -7.45 12.27
CA TYR A 134 -6.10 -6.06 12.66
C TYR A 134 -4.77 -5.84 13.41
N LEU A 135 -4.40 -6.73 14.33
CA LEU A 135 -3.09 -6.67 14.99
C LEU A 135 -1.95 -6.74 13.97
N ARG A 136 -2.07 -7.59 12.93
CA ARG A 136 -1.11 -7.63 11.82
C ARG A 136 -1.03 -6.29 11.08
N ILE A 137 -2.16 -5.61 10.85
CA ILE A 137 -2.17 -4.27 10.25
C ILE A 137 -1.48 -3.24 11.15
N CYS A 138 -1.70 -3.29 12.47
CA CYS A 138 -0.97 -2.45 13.42
C CYS A 138 0.54 -2.65 13.35
N LEU A 139 1.02 -3.90 13.22
CA LEU A 139 2.44 -4.19 13.02
C LEU A 139 2.95 -3.68 11.67
N LEU A 140 2.19 -3.88 10.60
CA LEU A 140 2.55 -3.43 9.25
C LEU A 140 2.63 -1.90 9.13
N ARG A 141 1.79 -1.16 9.87
CA ARG A 141 1.80 0.32 9.92
C ARG A 141 3.17 0.88 10.28
N LEU A 142 3.92 0.22 11.15
CA LEU A 142 5.27 0.63 11.57
C LEU A 142 6.28 0.68 10.41
N PHE A 143 5.97 0.01 9.31
CA PHE A 143 6.84 -0.11 8.15
C PHE A 143 6.29 0.55 6.89
N THR A 144 5.19 1.29 7.02
CA THR A 144 4.62 2.03 5.90
C THR A 144 5.52 3.19 5.48
N ILE A 145 5.55 3.47 4.18
CA ILE A 145 6.15 4.70 3.65
C ILE A 145 5.36 5.91 4.17
N ARG A 146 6.07 7.02 4.38
CA ARG A 146 5.46 8.25 4.91
C ARG A 146 4.62 8.97 3.86
N ASP A 147 5.15 9.07 2.64
CA ASP A 147 4.47 9.70 1.51
C ASP A 147 4.27 8.68 0.38
N PRO A 148 3.02 8.28 0.09
CA PRO A 148 2.73 7.39 -1.04
C PRO A 148 2.82 8.08 -2.41
N PHE A 149 3.01 9.40 -2.44
CA PHE A 149 3.20 10.21 -3.66
C PHE A 149 4.67 10.54 -3.93
N GLU A 150 5.60 10.08 -3.09
CA GLU A 150 7.02 10.18 -3.38
C GLU A 150 7.42 9.02 -4.32
N PRO A 151 7.90 9.30 -5.55
CA PRO A 151 8.29 8.25 -6.47
C PRO A 151 9.48 7.44 -5.92
N PRO A 152 9.59 6.15 -6.27
CA PRO A 152 10.71 5.33 -5.83
C PRO A 152 12.02 5.82 -6.43
N SER A 153 13.12 5.65 -5.69
CA SER A 153 14.45 5.94 -6.22
C SER A 153 14.83 4.95 -7.33
N LEU A 154 15.59 5.41 -8.32
CA LEU A 154 16.10 4.56 -9.39
C LEU A 154 17.48 4.00 -9.00
N PRO A 155 17.62 2.69 -8.72
CA PRO A 155 18.92 2.12 -8.39
C PRO A 155 19.88 2.26 -9.58
N LEU A 156 21.15 2.57 -9.29
CA LEU A 156 22.20 2.66 -10.33
C LEU A 156 22.47 1.34 -11.05
N THR A 157 22.09 0.21 -10.46
CA THR A 157 22.20 -1.13 -11.07
C THR A 157 20.96 -1.56 -11.84
N LEU A 158 19.84 -0.83 -11.73
CA LEU A 158 18.61 -1.20 -12.43
C LEU A 158 18.74 -0.95 -13.93
N LEU A 159 18.44 -1.96 -14.74
CA LEU A 159 18.31 -1.82 -16.20
C LEU A 159 16.95 -2.37 -16.63
N PRO A 160 16.34 -1.83 -17.71
CA PRO A 160 16.65 -0.54 -18.33
C PRO A 160 16.54 0.65 -17.36
N LYS A 161 17.09 1.82 -17.74
CA LYS A 161 16.98 3.06 -16.92
C LYS A 161 15.68 3.81 -17.13
N THR A 162 15.06 3.59 -18.28
CA THR A 162 13.81 4.21 -18.70
C THR A 162 12.70 3.17 -18.66
N GLY A 163 11.50 3.61 -18.28
CA GLY A 163 10.29 2.80 -18.41
C GLY A 163 9.62 3.00 -19.77
N LEU A 164 8.43 2.42 -19.94
CA LEU A 164 7.66 2.50 -21.18
C LEU A 164 6.78 3.75 -21.26
N LEU A 165 6.41 4.31 -20.11
CA LEU A 165 5.58 5.51 -20.02
C LEU A 165 6.45 6.77 -20.09
N ASN A 166 5.91 7.79 -20.74
CA ASN A 166 6.54 9.10 -20.81
C ASN A 166 5.49 10.20 -20.64
N THR A 167 5.98 11.42 -20.48
CA THR A 167 5.12 12.58 -20.21
C THR A 167 4.22 12.95 -21.41
N SER A 168 4.47 12.44 -22.61
CA SER A 168 3.58 12.65 -23.75
C SER A 168 2.52 11.54 -23.90
N SER A 169 2.78 10.32 -23.43
CA SER A 169 1.89 9.17 -23.62
C SER A 169 0.74 9.09 -22.62
N LEU A 170 0.93 9.65 -21.41
CA LEU A 170 -0.04 9.63 -20.32
C LEU A 170 -0.43 11.05 -19.90
N PRO A 171 -1.61 11.58 -20.27
CA PRO A 171 -2.02 12.96 -19.93
C PRO A 171 -2.20 13.16 -18.42
N GLN A 172 -2.31 14.41 -17.96
CA GLN A 172 -2.65 14.71 -16.57
C GLN A 172 -4.09 14.26 -16.28
N ARG A 173 -4.29 13.52 -15.18
CA ARG A 173 -5.62 13.15 -14.72
C ARG A 173 -6.39 14.39 -14.24
N HIS A 174 -7.64 14.53 -14.68
CA HIS A 174 -8.46 15.69 -14.32
C HIS A 174 -9.01 15.63 -12.89
N GLY A 175 -8.94 16.74 -12.17
CA GLY A 175 -9.51 16.91 -10.83
C GLY A 175 -8.61 16.39 -9.70
N PRO A 176 -9.11 16.40 -8.44
CA PRO A 176 -8.35 15.95 -7.29
C PRO A 176 -8.13 14.44 -7.32
N ARG A 177 -7.07 13.98 -6.64
CA ARG A 177 -6.85 12.55 -6.41
C ARG A 177 -7.97 11.96 -5.53
N PRO A 178 -8.36 10.70 -5.76
CA PRO A 178 -9.29 10.03 -4.87
C PRO A 178 -8.65 9.76 -3.50
N THR A 179 -9.48 9.74 -2.45
CA THR A 179 -9.06 9.28 -1.13
C THR A 179 -8.87 7.77 -1.13
N VAL A 180 -7.76 7.31 -0.57
CA VAL A 180 -7.41 5.88 -0.41
C VAL A 180 -7.23 5.58 1.07
N ALA A 181 -7.69 4.41 1.50
CA ALA A 181 -7.56 3.96 2.89
C ALA A 181 -7.05 2.52 2.96
N GLY A 182 -6.47 2.16 4.11
CA GLY A 182 -6.00 0.80 4.37
C GLY A 182 -4.57 0.52 3.92
N ILE A 183 -4.14 -0.71 4.19
CA ILE A 183 -2.81 -1.24 3.84
C ILE A 183 -3.01 -2.59 3.15
N ALA A 184 -3.74 -3.51 3.79
CA ALA A 184 -4.12 -4.80 3.23
C ALA A 184 -5.41 -5.27 3.93
N PRO A 185 -6.61 -5.06 3.36
CA PRO A 185 -6.86 -4.44 2.05
C PRO A 185 -6.50 -2.95 2.01
N GLN A 186 -6.09 -2.49 0.83
CA GLN A 186 -6.02 -1.07 0.46
C GLN A 186 -7.17 -0.81 -0.52
N ARG A 187 -7.96 0.25 -0.30
CA ARG A 187 -9.18 0.54 -1.07
C ARG A 187 -9.29 2.01 -1.45
N GLN A 188 -9.88 2.25 -2.62
CA GLN A 188 -10.26 3.59 -3.05
C GLN A 188 -11.62 3.96 -2.43
N MET A 189 -11.68 5.05 -1.68
CA MET A 189 -12.88 5.44 -0.93
C MET A 189 -13.81 6.37 -1.73
N THR A 190 -13.24 7.14 -2.66
CA THR A 190 -13.97 8.13 -3.48
C THR A 190 -13.69 7.93 -4.97
N GLN A 191 -14.52 8.48 -5.86
CA GLN A 191 -14.35 8.34 -7.32
C GLN A 191 -14.25 6.88 -7.79
N LYS A 192 -14.98 5.97 -7.11
CA LYS A 192 -15.04 4.55 -7.46
C LYS A 192 -15.61 4.38 -8.87
N ALA A 193 -15.16 3.35 -9.59
CA ALA A 193 -15.85 2.94 -10.80
C ALA A 193 -17.27 2.48 -10.47
N ASN A 194 -18.22 2.74 -11.36
CA ASN A 194 -19.51 2.08 -11.30
C ASN A 194 -19.37 0.62 -11.81
N PRO A 195 -20.36 -0.25 -11.57
CA PRO A 195 -20.27 -1.66 -11.97
C PRO A 195 -20.00 -1.85 -13.47
N ALA A 196 -20.67 -1.10 -14.35
CA ALA A 196 -20.48 -1.19 -15.79
C ALA A 196 -19.05 -0.84 -16.24
N MET A 197 -18.44 0.18 -15.63
CA MET A 197 -17.05 0.58 -15.89
C MET A 197 -16.06 -0.47 -15.36
N TYR A 198 -16.34 -1.07 -14.20
CA TYR A 198 -15.56 -2.19 -13.71
C TYR A 198 -15.64 -3.40 -14.65
N GLU A 199 -16.84 -3.78 -15.09
CA GLU A 199 -17.04 -4.86 -16.07
C GLU A 199 -16.28 -4.59 -17.38
N THR A 200 -16.34 -3.35 -17.88
CA THR A 200 -15.60 -2.93 -19.08
C THR A 200 -14.09 -3.07 -18.85
N LEU A 201 -13.57 -2.59 -17.71
CA LEU A 201 -12.16 -2.74 -17.34
C LEU A 201 -11.75 -4.21 -17.27
N SER A 202 -12.53 -5.06 -16.59
CA SER A 202 -12.27 -6.50 -16.48
C SER A 202 -12.26 -7.17 -17.85
N HIS A 203 -13.22 -6.83 -18.71
CA HIS A 203 -13.30 -7.35 -20.08
C HIS A 203 -12.08 -6.93 -20.91
N GLU A 204 -11.63 -5.68 -20.83
CA GLU A 204 -10.44 -5.22 -21.54
C GLU A 204 -9.15 -5.90 -21.06
N ILE A 205 -9.03 -6.19 -19.75
CA ILE A 205 -7.92 -6.99 -19.22
C ILE A 205 -7.96 -8.42 -19.79
N GLN A 206 -9.12 -9.06 -19.81
CA GLN A 206 -9.29 -10.39 -20.41
C GLN A 206 -9.00 -10.38 -21.92
N HIS A 207 -9.43 -9.34 -22.61
CA HIS A 207 -9.15 -9.14 -24.02
C HIS A 207 -7.65 -9.00 -24.28
N LEU A 208 -6.91 -8.23 -23.46
CA LEU A 208 -5.44 -8.14 -23.55
C LEU A 208 -4.74 -9.49 -23.37
N VAL A 209 -5.22 -10.32 -22.44
CA VAL A 209 -4.74 -11.70 -22.23
C VAL A 209 -5.00 -12.54 -23.49
N SER A 210 -6.23 -12.51 -24.01
CA SER A 210 -6.62 -13.28 -25.21
C SER A 210 -5.84 -12.89 -26.47
N GLN A 211 -5.38 -11.64 -26.57
CA GLN A 211 -4.57 -11.15 -27.68
C GLN A 211 -3.09 -11.57 -27.57
N ASN A 212 -2.63 -11.95 -26.38
CA ASN A 212 -1.22 -12.29 -26.11
C ASN A 212 -1.11 -13.62 -25.33
N PRO A 213 -1.70 -14.73 -25.82
CA PRO A 213 -1.82 -15.99 -25.06
C PRO A 213 -0.47 -16.66 -24.76
N GLU A 214 0.55 -16.39 -25.58
CA GLU A 214 1.91 -16.90 -25.35
C GLU A 214 2.61 -16.19 -24.19
N ALA A 215 2.25 -14.92 -23.92
CA ALA A 215 2.90 -14.07 -22.93
C ALA A 215 2.08 -13.90 -21.64
N LEU A 216 0.75 -13.98 -21.73
CA LEU A 216 -0.16 -13.66 -20.63
C LEU A 216 -1.21 -14.76 -20.39
N TYR A 217 -1.61 -14.91 -19.13
CA TYR A 217 -2.73 -15.77 -18.73
C TYR A 217 -3.54 -15.13 -17.58
N GLU A 218 -4.77 -15.60 -17.40
CA GLU A 218 -5.66 -15.18 -16.31
C GLU A 218 -5.58 -16.16 -15.13
N GLY A 219 -5.64 -15.65 -13.90
CA GLY A 219 -5.69 -16.49 -12.70
C GLY A 219 -6.26 -15.73 -11.49
N THR A 220 -6.39 -16.40 -10.35
CA THR A 220 -6.75 -15.72 -9.09
C THR A 220 -5.55 -14.93 -8.56
N SER A 221 -5.75 -13.66 -8.21
CA SER A 221 -4.68 -12.81 -7.66
C SER A 221 -4.06 -13.40 -6.38
N CYS A 222 -2.75 -13.25 -6.22
CA CYS A 222 -2.04 -13.66 -5.01
C CYS A 222 -2.37 -12.78 -3.79
N PHE A 223 -2.69 -11.52 -4.04
CA PHE A 223 -2.89 -10.50 -3.01
C PHE A 223 -4.38 -10.33 -2.68
N GLU A 224 -5.25 -10.60 -3.63
CA GLU A 224 -6.70 -10.49 -3.50
C GLU A 224 -7.38 -11.79 -3.96
N LYS A 225 -7.65 -12.70 -3.01
CA LYS A 225 -8.11 -14.08 -3.28
C LYS A 225 -9.44 -14.19 -4.05
N HIS A 226 -10.15 -13.08 -4.21
CA HIS A 226 -11.45 -13.00 -4.88
C HIS A 226 -11.41 -12.16 -6.17
N SER A 227 -10.22 -11.69 -6.57
CA SER A 227 -10.01 -10.92 -7.79
C SER A 227 -9.40 -11.77 -8.89
N THR A 228 -9.87 -11.57 -10.11
CA THR A 228 -9.12 -11.93 -11.31
C THR A 228 -7.83 -11.12 -11.36
N GLY A 229 -6.71 -11.80 -11.61
CA GLY A 229 -5.41 -11.23 -11.91
C GLY A 229 -4.94 -11.62 -13.31
N MET A 230 -4.14 -10.75 -13.91
CA MET A 230 -3.41 -10.98 -15.15
C MET A 230 -1.96 -11.34 -14.80
N PHE A 231 -1.43 -12.42 -15.39
CA PHE A 231 -0.12 -12.98 -15.09
C PHE A 231 0.72 -13.13 -16.36
N CYS A 232 2.04 -13.11 -16.24
CA CYS A 232 2.96 -13.46 -17.31
C CYS A 232 3.31 -14.95 -17.30
N SER A 233 3.23 -15.58 -18.48
CA SER A 233 3.71 -16.94 -18.73
C SER A 233 5.24 -16.93 -18.75
N SER A 234 5.89 -17.17 -17.61
CA SER A 234 7.36 -17.18 -17.56
C SER A 234 7.91 -18.35 -18.39
N THR A 235 8.61 -18.06 -19.49
CA THR A 235 9.52 -19.01 -20.16
C THR A 235 10.83 -19.19 -19.38
N ASP A 236 11.11 -18.33 -18.40
CA ASP A 236 12.28 -18.41 -17.52
C ASP A 236 11.94 -19.20 -16.25
N THR A 237 11.74 -20.51 -16.37
CA THR A 237 12.06 -21.40 -15.25
C THR A 237 13.58 -21.61 -15.31
N PRO A 238 14.37 -21.34 -14.25
CA PRO A 238 15.72 -21.83 -14.19
C PRO A 238 15.62 -23.35 -14.01
N THR A 239 15.42 -24.06 -15.11
CA THR A 239 15.57 -25.51 -15.14
C THR A 239 17.00 -25.76 -14.74
N SER A 240 17.17 -26.41 -13.60
CA SER A 240 18.39 -27.11 -13.22
C SER A 240 18.68 -28.15 -14.30
N THR A 241 19.28 -27.74 -15.41
CA THR A 241 19.85 -28.68 -16.38
C THR A 241 21.33 -28.77 -16.09
N GLN A 242 21.70 -29.94 -15.57
CA GLN A 242 23.07 -30.37 -15.38
C GLN A 242 23.89 -30.18 -16.67
N GLN A 243 25.16 -29.84 -16.44
CA GLN A 243 26.30 -29.87 -17.34
C GLN A 243 26.16 -30.77 -18.58
N GLN A 244 26.52 -30.22 -19.76
CA GLN A 244 27.76 -30.55 -20.46
C GLN A 244 27.85 -29.77 -21.78
N GLY A 245 29.01 -29.17 -22.06
CA GLY A 245 29.33 -28.55 -23.35
C GLY A 245 30.35 -27.42 -23.21
N GLY A 246 31.64 -27.76 -23.32
CA GLY A 246 32.75 -26.82 -23.17
C GLY A 246 32.85 -25.78 -24.28
N GLY A 247 33.04 -24.53 -23.88
CA GLY A 247 33.40 -23.41 -24.74
C GLY A 247 33.95 -22.28 -23.87
N THR A 248 35.25 -22.00 -24.01
CA THR A 248 36.01 -21.04 -23.21
C THR A 248 35.66 -19.60 -23.57
N LEU A 249 34.59 -19.07 -22.98
CA LEU A 249 34.40 -17.63 -22.77
C LEU A 249 34.74 -17.34 -21.31
N LYS A 250 35.61 -16.33 -21.08
CA LYS A 250 36.18 -15.99 -19.76
C LYS A 250 35.11 -15.99 -18.65
N ASP A 251 35.25 -16.90 -17.69
CA ASP A 251 34.37 -17.12 -16.52
C ASP A 251 33.97 -15.85 -15.74
N ARG A 252 34.77 -14.78 -15.86
CA ARG A 252 34.52 -13.50 -15.18
C ARG A 252 33.33 -12.71 -15.76
N ASP A 253 33.09 -12.79 -17.06
CA ASP A 253 32.02 -12.02 -17.71
C ASP A 253 30.64 -12.68 -17.54
N ILE A 254 30.59 -14.01 -17.55
CA ILE A 254 29.34 -14.77 -17.34
C ILE A 254 28.85 -14.63 -15.89
N SER A 255 29.75 -14.68 -14.91
CA SER A 255 29.38 -14.47 -13.50
C SER A 255 28.82 -13.07 -13.26
N SER A 256 29.45 -12.04 -13.86
CA SER A 256 28.96 -10.65 -13.79
C SER A 256 27.60 -10.48 -14.46
N LEU A 257 27.41 -11.07 -15.64
CA LEU A 257 26.13 -11.06 -16.36
C LEU A 257 25.03 -11.80 -15.60
N MET A 258 25.34 -12.97 -15.02
CA MET A 258 24.41 -13.74 -14.18
C MET A 258 24.07 -12.99 -12.88
N MET A 259 25.03 -12.31 -12.25
CA MET A 259 24.78 -11.49 -11.06
C MET A 259 23.92 -10.26 -11.40
N SER A 260 24.17 -9.60 -12.53
CA SER A 260 23.37 -8.48 -13.04
C SER A 260 21.94 -8.93 -13.38
N ARG A 261 21.79 -10.04 -14.10
CA ARG A 261 20.47 -10.64 -14.42
C ARG A 261 19.73 -11.03 -13.14
N ASN A 262 20.40 -11.63 -12.15
CA ASN A 262 19.80 -11.97 -10.86
C ASN A 262 19.36 -10.73 -10.06
N GLN A 263 20.16 -9.65 -10.06
CA GLN A 263 19.78 -8.39 -9.43
C GLN A 263 18.58 -7.75 -10.14
N GLN A 264 18.57 -7.72 -11.48
CA GLN A 264 17.45 -7.22 -12.28
C GLN A 264 16.18 -8.04 -12.04
N TRP A 265 16.29 -9.38 -12.00
CA TRP A 265 15.17 -10.27 -11.72
C TRP A 265 14.58 -10.03 -10.33
N ARG A 266 15.40 -9.74 -9.30
CA ARG A 266 14.91 -9.40 -7.95
C ARG A 266 14.00 -8.17 -7.93
N HIS A 267 14.24 -7.19 -8.79
CA HIS A 267 13.39 -5.98 -8.89
C HIS A 267 12.07 -6.23 -9.63
N ARG A 268 12.01 -7.27 -10.47
CA ARG A 268 10.83 -7.71 -11.23
C ARG A 268 10.00 -8.79 -10.54
N ARG A 269 10.46 -9.36 -9.42
CA ARG A 269 9.76 -10.46 -8.74
C ARG A 269 8.37 -10.04 -8.28
N THR A 270 7.35 -10.44 -9.02
CA THR A 270 5.95 -10.40 -8.59
C THR A 270 5.54 -11.76 -8.04
N CYS A 271 4.34 -11.88 -7.48
CA CYS A 271 3.83 -13.17 -7.04
C CYS A 271 3.47 -14.02 -8.27
N ASN A 272 4.26 -15.06 -8.56
CA ASN A 272 4.03 -15.98 -9.68
C ASN A 272 3.85 -15.30 -11.06
N GLY A 273 4.47 -14.13 -11.26
CA GLY A 273 4.32 -13.38 -12.51
C GLY A 273 3.06 -12.51 -12.58
N GLU A 274 2.35 -12.28 -11.46
CA GLU A 274 1.19 -11.38 -11.42
C GLU A 274 1.58 -9.98 -11.88
N VAL A 275 0.95 -9.51 -12.95
CA VAL A 275 1.14 -8.17 -13.52
C VAL A 275 0.22 -7.18 -12.82
N CYS A 276 -1.07 -7.50 -12.79
CA CYS A 276 -2.09 -6.66 -12.19
C CYS A 276 -3.31 -7.44 -11.71
N HIS A 277 -4.07 -6.85 -10.79
CA HIS A 277 -5.43 -7.28 -10.45
C HIS A 277 -6.31 -6.06 -10.18
N ALA A 278 -7.61 -6.16 -10.46
CA ALA A 278 -8.58 -5.08 -10.32
C ALA A 278 -9.56 -5.37 -9.17
N HIS A 279 -9.83 -4.40 -8.31
CA HIS A 279 -10.71 -4.57 -7.16
C HIS A 279 -12.18 -4.46 -7.57
N PRO A 280 -13.01 -5.52 -7.43
CA PRO A 280 -14.43 -5.44 -7.78
C PRO A 280 -15.22 -4.41 -6.98
N SER A 281 -14.76 -4.09 -5.77
CA SER A 281 -15.46 -3.23 -4.81
C SER A 281 -15.33 -1.73 -5.09
N ASP A 282 -14.35 -1.31 -5.88
CA ASP A 282 -14.09 0.10 -6.17
C ASP A 282 -13.52 0.41 -7.57
N GLY A 283 -13.07 -0.63 -8.31
CA GLY A 283 -12.51 -0.55 -9.65
C GLY A 283 -11.07 -0.05 -9.73
N SER A 284 -10.40 0.19 -8.60
CA SER A 284 -8.97 0.46 -8.58
C SER A 284 -8.17 -0.81 -8.86
N LEU A 285 -6.88 -0.66 -9.16
CA LEU A 285 -6.02 -1.79 -9.51
C LEU A 285 -4.71 -1.74 -8.75
N HIS A 286 -4.17 -2.91 -8.46
CA HIS A 286 -2.76 -3.04 -8.11
C HIS A 286 -1.98 -3.63 -9.26
N LEU A 287 -0.78 -3.09 -9.49
CA LEU A 287 0.15 -3.58 -10.50
C LEU A 287 1.60 -3.22 -10.17
N THR A 288 2.54 -3.87 -10.84
CA THR A 288 3.98 -3.60 -10.68
C THR A 288 4.55 -2.91 -11.91
N LEU A 289 5.11 -1.71 -11.73
CA LEU A 289 5.73 -0.92 -12.80
C LEU A 289 7.24 -0.81 -12.65
N HIS A 290 7.91 -0.43 -13.74
CA HIS A 290 9.25 0.11 -13.67
C HIS A 290 9.27 1.38 -12.80
N PRO A 291 10.28 1.61 -11.93
CA PRO A 291 10.31 2.78 -11.04
C PRO A 291 10.19 4.14 -11.76
N ALA A 292 10.73 4.27 -12.98
CA ALA A 292 10.55 5.48 -13.78
C ALA A 292 9.09 5.68 -14.26
N ASP A 293 8.36 4.60 -14.53
CA ASP A 293 6.94 4.67 -14.91
C ASP A 293 6.08 5.01 -13.68
N VAL A 294 6.44 4.52 -12.49
CA VAL A 294 5.81 4.93 -11.23
C VAL A 294 5.88 6.45 -11.05
N LYS A 295 7.04 7.06 -11.33
CA LYS A 295 7.21 8.51 -11.28
C LYS A 295 6.22 9.22 -12.20
N VAL A 296 6.11 8.79 -13.46
CA VAL A 296 5.18 9.37 -14.42
C VAL A 296 3.73 9.21 -13.97
N VAL A 297 3.33 8.02 -13.51
CA VAL A 297 1.97 7.73 -13.02
C VAL A 297 1.60 8.62 -11.83
N ILE A 298 2.51 8.76 -10.88
CA ILE A 298 2.29 9.59 -9.69
C ILE A 298 2.20 11.06 -10.10
N GLU A 299 3.19 11.60 -10.81
CA GLU A 299 3.20 13.01 -11.24
C GLU A 299 1.94 13.38 -12.03
N ARG A 300 1.46 12.45 -12.87
CA ARG A 300 0.26 12.63 -13.69
C ARG A 300 -1.06 12.35 -13.02
N GLY A 301 -1.07 11.99 -11.74
CA GLY A 301 -2.31 11.90 -10.96
C GLY A 301 -3.05 10.56 -11.08
N TRP A 302 -2.42 9.53 -11.65
CA TRP A 302 -3.08 8.25 -11.97
C TRP A 302 -3.01 7.20 -10.88
N GLY A 303 -2.12 7.36 -9.91
CA GLY A 303 -1.98 6.41 -8.82
C GLY A 303 -1.12 6.91 -7.67
N GLN A 304 -0.85 5.98 -6.76
CA GLN A 304 0.02 6.17 -5.61
C GLN A 304 0.73 4.86 -5.29
N ARG A 305 1.85 4.93 -4.57
CA ARG A 305 2.55 3.73 -4.10
C ARG A 305 1.72 2.96 -3.09
N HIS A 306 1.89 1.65 -3.09
CA HIS A 306 1.38 0.83 -2.01
C HIS A 306 2.16 1.13 -0.70
N PRO A 307 1.50 1.22 0.47
CA PRO A 307 2.15 1.66 1.72
C PRO A 307 3.37 0.81 2.13
N LEU A 308 3.41 -0.47 1.75
CA LEU A 308 4.48 -1.42 2.10
C LEU A 308 5.67 -1.46 1.13
N THR A 309 5.80 -0.49 0.21
CA THR A 309 6.86 -0.44 -0.83
C THR A 309 8.16 0.21 -0.35
N ARG A 310 8.48 0.07 0.93
CA ARG A 310 9.60 0.78 1.56
C ARG A 310 10.96 0.30 1.04
N GLU A 311 11.80 1.24 0.62
CA GLU A 311 13.15 0.98 0.09
C GLU A 311 14.18 0.88 1.21
N SER A 312 14.17 -0.20 1.99
CA SER A 312 15.14 -0.42 3.05
C SER A 312 15.83 -1.77 2.91
N TRP A 313 17.16 -1.80 3.05
CA TRP A 313 17.99 -2.99 2.81
C TRP A 313 17.53 -4.23 3.58
N TRP A 314 17.14 -4.09 4.85
CA TRP A 314 16.58 -5.20 5.64
C TRP A 314 15.15 -5.58 5.22
N TRP A 315 14.33 -4.60 4.80
CA TRP A 315 12.97 -4.82 4.32
C TRP A 315 12.95 -5.65 3.03
N CYS A 316 13.88 -5.38 2.10
CA CYS A 316 14.07 -6.16 0.87
C CYS A 316 14.46 -7.65 1.12
N TYR A 317 14.96 -7.98 2.31
CA TYR A 317 15.27 -9.36 2.70
C TYR A 317 14.05 -10.16 3.17
N LEU A 318 12.98 -9.50 3.61
CA LEU A 318 11.73 -10.13 4.07
C LEU A 318 10.80 -10.58 2.91
N ARG A 319 11.29 -10.61 1.65
CA ARG A 319 10.50 -10.96 0.45
C ARG A 319 9.20 -10.12 0.34
N THR A 320 9.29 -8.83 0.60
CA THR A 320 8.13 -7.93 0.60
C THR A 320 7.82 -7.36 -0.78
N VAL A 321 6.58 -6.88 -0.89
CA VAL A 321 5.98 -6.10 -1.98
C VAL A 321 7.02 -5.34 -2.84
N PRO A 322 7.04 -5.51 -4.18
CA PRO A 322 8.01 -4.87 -5.07
C PRO A 322 8.02 -3.35 -4.93
N THR A 323 9.19 -2.72 -5.08
CA THR A 323 9.33 -1.25 -5.03
C THR A 323 8.41 -0.53 -6.02
N GLY A 324 8.19 -1.13 -7.19
CA GLY A 324 7.31 -0.62 -8.24
C GLY A 324 5.83 -0.92 -8.05
N PHE A 325 5.40 -1.51 -6.92
CA PHE A 325 4.02 -1.89 -6.69
C PHE A 325 3.16 -0.67 -6.35
N VAL A 326 2.16 -0.39 -7.17
CA VAL A 326 1.33 0.80 -7.06
C VAL A 326 -0.14 0.45 -7.03
N MET A 327 -0.93 1.36 -6.51
CA MET A 327 -2.37 1.40 -6.70
C MET A 327 -2.67 2.41 -7.82
N ILE A 328 -3.29 1.94 -8.90
CA ILE A 328 -3.83 2.76 -9.97
C ILE A 328 -5.30 3.04 -9.65
N TYR A 329 -5.69 4.28 -9.83
CA TYR A 329 -7.04 4.71 -9.52
C TYR A 329 -8.07 4.19 -10.54
N ALA A 330 -9.28 3.95 -10.05
CA ALA A 330 -10.38 3.47 -10.87
C ALA A 330 -10.69 4.45 -12.03
N PRO A 331 -10.85 3.95 -13.27
CA PRO A 331 -11.27 4.80 -14.39
C PRO A 331 -12.71 5.27 -14.19
N ARG A 332 -12.98 6.54 -14.54
CA ARG A 332 -14.32 7.15 -14.41
C ARG A 332 -15.12 7.13 -15.71
N ASN A 333 -14.41 7.06 -16.84
CA ASN A 333 -14.96 7.11 -18.20
C ASN A 333 -14.03 6.38 -19.18
N GLN A 334 -14.40 6.37 -20.46
CA GLN A 334 -13.66 5.65 -21.49
C GLN A 334 -12.25 6.23 -21.71
N GLU A 335 -12.09 7.54 -21.63
CA GLU A 335 -10.80 8.22 -21.82
C GLU A 335 -9.82 7.86 -20.69
N GLU A 336 -10.31 7.78 -19.45
CA GLU A 336 -9.52 7.29 -18.32
C GLU A 336 -9.21 5.81 -18.44
N LEU A 337 -10.15 4.99 -18.92
CA LEU A 337 -9.93 3.57 -19.16
C LEU A 337 -8.79 3.34 -20.15
N GLU A 338 -8.74 4.09 -21.26
CA GLU A 338 -7.63 4.02 -22.22
C GLU A 338 -6.28 4.34 -21.58
N CYS A 339 -6.24 5.33 -20.68
CA CYS A 339 -5.04 5.68 -19.92
C CYS A 339 -4.62 4.55 -18.97
N VAL A 340 -5.58 3.96 -18.25
CA VAL A 340 -5.35 2.80 -17.37
C VAL A 340 -4.82 1.61 -18.17
N LEU A 341 -5.37 1.32 -19.34
CA LEU A 341 -4.90 0.24 -20.22
C LEU A 341 -3.48 0.49 -20.74
N LYS A 342 -3.05 1.74 -20.97
CA LYS A 342 -1.65 2.05 -21.29
C LYS A 342 -0.73 1.73 -20.11
N ILE A 343 -1.15 2.05 -18.88
CA ILE A 343 -0.39 1.73 -17.66
C ILE A 343 -0.29 0.21 -17.47
N ILE A 344 -1.38 -0.53 -17.71
CA ILE A 344 -1.38 -2.01 -17.64
C ILE A 344 -0.40 -2.62 -18.64
N ARG A 345 -0.32 -2.09 -19.87
CA ARG A 345 0.68 -2.55 -20.86
C ARG A 345 2.12 -2.28 -20.41
N ALA A 346 2.39 -1.12 -19.82
CA ALA A 346 3.71 -0.83 -19.24
C ALA A 346 4.07 -1.77 -18.08
N ALA A 347 3.08 -2.13 -17.25
CA ALA A 347 3.26 -3.13 -16.20
C ALA A 347 3.57 -4.51 -16.77
N ALA A 348 2.83 -4.93 -17.81
CA ALA A 348 3.06 -6.20 -18.47
C ALA A 348 4.47 -6.26 -19.06
N TRP A 349 4.89 -5.23 -19.79
CA TRP A 349 6.26 -5.12 -20.32
C TRP A 349 7.32 -5.22 -19.22
N TRP A 350 7.10 -4.55 -18.09
CA TRP A 350 8.07 -4.59 -16.99
C TRP A 350 8.19 -5.99 -16.36
N VAL A 351 7.06 -6.68 -16.20
CA VAL A 351 7.01 -8.00 -15.55
C VAL A 351 7.45 -9.11 -16.50
N SER A 352 7.02 -9.11 -17.77
CA SER A 352 7.41 -10.11 -18.79
C SER A 352 8.83 -9.87 -19.31
N GLY A 353 9.27 -8.62 -19.40
CA GLY A 353 10.48 -8.22 -20.12
C GLY A 353 10.28 -8.06 -21.64
N GLU A 354 9.07 -8.28 -22.16
CA GLU A 354 8.72 -8.21 -23.57
C GLU A 354 7.54 -7.26 -23.80
N GLU A 355 7.59 -6.50 -24.89
CA GLU A 355 6.49 -5.61 -25.26
C GLU A 355 5.34 -6.40 -25.88
N LEU A 356 4.11 -6.16 -25.41
CA LEU A 356 2.92 -6.84 -25.92
C LEU A 356 2.61 -6.44 -27.37
N VAL A 357 2.08 -7.37 -28.15
CA VAL A 357 1.72 -7.11 -29.55
C VAL A 357 0.51 -6.20 -29.61
N GLN A 358 0.67 -5.02 -30.21
CA GLN A 358 -0.44 -4.09 -30.42
C GLN A 358 -1.10 -4.37 -31.78
N GLN A 359 -2.25 -5.06 -31.78
CA GLN A 359 -3.07 -5.12 -32.98
C GLN A 359 -3.67 -3.74 -33.23
N LYS A 360 -3.24 -3.04 -34.29
CA LYS A 360 -3.90 -1.82 -34.74
C LYS A 360 -5.31 -2.17 -35.16
N THR A 361 -6.31 -1.84 -34.36
CA THR A 361 -7.70 -1.84 -34.79
C THR A 361 -7.81 -0.79 -35.90
N GLN A 362 -7.79 -1.22 -37.16
CA GLN A 362 -8.17 -0.35 -38.26
C GLN A 362 -9.61 0.08 -38.01
N LYS A 363 -9.78 1.32 -37.57
CA LYS A 363 -11.07 1.99 -37.53
C LYS A 363 -11.59 1.96 -38.97
N ARG A 364 -12.52 1.04 -39.27
CA ARG A 364 -13.17 0.95 -40.58
C ARG A 364 -14.03 2.20 -40.74
N GLU A 365 -13.44 3.26 -41.27
CA GLU A 365 -14.21 4.30 -41.94
C GLU A 365 -14.90 3.65 -43.14
N GLY A 366 -16.21 3.89 -43.26
CA GLY A 366 -17.08 3.23 -44.22
C GLY A 366 -16.53 3.33 -45.65
N GLY A 367 -16.34 2.18 -46.27
CA GLY A 367 -15.94 2.08 -47.66
C GLY A 367 -15.81 0.63 -48.07
N ILE A 368 -16.70 0.18 -48.95
CA ILE A 368 -16.75 -1.17 -49.52
C ILE A 368 -15.39 -1.51 -50.13
N VAL A 369 -14.74 -2.58 -49.64
CA VAL A 369 -13.54 -3.14 -50.28
C VAL A 369 -13.92 -4.46 -50.96
N ARG A 370 -13.92 -4.45 -52.30
CA ARG A 370 -13.92 -5.65 -53.14
C ARG A 370 -12.77 -6.56 -52.71
N ARG A 371 -13.05 -7.85 -52.52
CA ARG A 371 -12.04 -8.90 -52.37
C ARG A 371 -11.06 -8.83 -53.55
N GLN A 372 -9.79 -8.55 -53.26
CA GLN A 372 -8.71 -8.87 -54.16
C GLN A 372 -8.09 -10.17 -53.66
N VAL A 373 -8.29 -11.23 -54.44
CA VAL A 373 -7.61 -12.52 -54.27
C VAL A 373 -6.14 -12.27 -54.58
N VAL A 374 -5.26 -12.56 -53.62
CA VAL A 374 -3.82 -12.66 -53.88
C VAL A 374 -3.53 -14.13 -54.15
N GLU A 375 -3.35 -14.46 -55.42
CA GLU A 375 -2.78 -15.72 -55.87
C GLU A 375 -1.32 -15.80 -55.40
N GLY A 376 -0.98 -16.87 -54.68
CA GLY A 376 0.39 -17.20 -54.34
C GLY A 376 1.14 -17.67 -55.59
N CYS A 377 2.24 -16.99 -55.92
CA CYS A 377 3.14 -17.42 -56.97
C CYS A 377 4.12 -18.49 -56.43
N ARG A 378 4.44 -19.42 -57.33
CA ARG A 378 5.09 -20.73 -57.19
C ARG A 378 6.33 -20.84 -56.31
#